data_AF-A0A8T4Q869-F1
#
_entry.id   AF-A0A8T4Q869-F1
#
_cell.length_a   1.000
_cell.length_b   1.000
_cell.length_c   1.000
_cell.angle_alpha   90.00
_cell.angle_beta   90.00
_cell.angle_gamma   90.00
#
_symmetry.space_group_name_H-M   'P 1'
#
loop_
_entity.id
_entity.type
_entity.pdbx_description
1 polymer ?
#
loop_
_entity_poly.entity_id
_entity_poly.type
_entity_poly.pdbx_seq_one_letter_code
_entity_poly.pdbx_strand_id
1 'polypeptide(L)'
;MRTRVLVPVLLFMAAFALASSAQENCFDAGCIGFTSGCGCTGEVAGRITDAGNISVINAQVSVLSGSAAVNTTATNSTGAYALDVECGTYNLVAEREEFVPFVQTDVVVLPGNQTTSNFSLVPVTSCEADCTYAGDETLHASCNGVNGCGFYDSTAAQACNLARRGWFRNYNSTHEVECPLGLPQKKSRIAATVSCGAKSLVKSSAIVLYKGKPVKMVVAVCG
;
A
#
# COMPACT_ATOMS: atom_id res chain seq x y z
N MET A 1 -3.83 -4.56 13.13
CA MET A 1 -2.49 -3.92 13.15
C MET A 1 -1.76 -4.40 11.91
N ARG A 2 -1.68 -3.58 10.86
CA ARG A 2 -0.88 -3.89 9.67
C ARG A 2 0.59 -3.88 10.10
N THR A 3 1.16 -5.06 10.31
CA THR A 3 2.62 -5.21 10.35
C THR A 3 3.09 -5.00 8.93
N ARG A 4 3.86 -3.94 8.69
CA ARG A 4 4.54 -3.73 7.42
C ARG A 4 5.43 -4.95 7.18
N VAL A 5 5.01 -5.83 6.28
CA VAL A 5 5.83 -6.94 5.83
C VAL A 5 7.00 -6.32 5.09
N LEU A 6 8.19 -6.41 5.71
CA LEU A 6 9.45 -6.21 5.01
C LEU A 6 9.44 -7.13 3.79
N VAL A 7 9.42 -6.51 2.61
CA VAL A 7 9.73 -7.19 1.35
C VAL A 7 11.13 -7.80 1.50
N PRO A 8 11.35 -9.07 1.11
CA PRO A 8 12.62 -9.72 1.32
C PRO A 8 13.69 -9.01 0.49
N VAL A 9 14.79 -8.65 1.15
CA VAL A 9 16.03 -8.19 0.53
C VAL A 9 16.53 -9.33 -0.36
N LEU A 10 16.13 -9.30 -1.63
CA LEU A 10 16.72 -10.12 -2.67
C LEU A 10 18.06 -9.50 -3.01
N LEU A 11 19.10 -10.12 -2.46
CA LEU A 11 20.50 -9.85 -2.73
C LEU A 11 20.79 -10.15 -4.21
N PHE A 12 20.56 -9.17 -5.09
CA PHE A 12 21.05 -9.23 -6.46
C PHE A 12 22.54 -8.90 -6.44
N MET A 13 23.38 -9.93 -6.60
CA MET A 13 24.77 -9.76 -6.98
C MET A 13 24.85 -8.95 -8.28
N ALA A 14 25.31 -7.70 -8.18
CA ALA A 14 25.65 -6.91 -9.35
C ALA A 14 26.83 -7.57 -10.07
N ALA A 15 26.58 -8.08 -11.27
CA ALA A 15 27.62 -8.51 -12.17
C ALA A 15 28.47 -7.29 -12.56
N PHE A 16 29.77 -7.37 -12.26
CA PHE A 16 30.78 -6.38 -12.63
C PHE A 16 30.94 -6.41 -14.16
N ALA A 17 30.16 -5.59 -14.87
CA ALA A 17 30.37 -5.33 -16.28
C ALA A 17 31.46 -4.26 -16.42
N LEU A 18 32.68 -4.68 -16.76
CA LEU A 18 33.70 -3.78 -17.29
C LEU A 18 33.25 -3.31 -18.68
N ALA A 19 32.63 -2.14 -18.73
CA ALA A 19 32.37 -1.40 -19.96
C ALA A 19 33.34 -0.20 -20.05
N SER A 20 33.94 -0.10 -21.22
CA SER A 20 35.06 0.75 -21.60
C SER A 20 34.72 2.25 -21.62
N SER A 21 35.65 3.04 -21.08
CA SER A 21 36.02 4.42 -21.42
C SER A 21 34.89 5.42 -21.76
N ALA A 22 34.48 6.17 -20.75
CA ALA A 22 34.22 7.60 -20.85
C ALA A 22 34.53 8.27 -19.50
N GLN A 23 35.80 8.18 -19.08
CA GLN A 23 36.33 9.13 -18.09
C GLN A 23 36.63 10.42 -18.86
N GLU A 24 35.60 11.22 -19.11
CA GLU A 24 35.81 12.65 -19.38
C GLU A 24 36.27 13.23 -18.05
N ASN A 25 37.59 13.30 -17.92
CA ASN A 25 38.26 13.89 -16.78
C ASN A 25 37.65 15.27 -16.53
N CYS A 26 37.15 15.51 -15.32
CA CYS A 26 36.97 16.86 -14.79
C CYS A 26 38.34 17.55 -14.55
N PHE A 27 39.28 17.39 -15.48
CA PHE A 27 40.67 17.81 -15.36
C PHE A 27 41.15 18.71 -16.51
N ASP A 28 40.28 19.08 -17.45
CA ASP A 28 40.63 20.04 -18.51
C ASP A 28 39.82 21.35 -18.48
N ALA A 29 38.96 21.54 -17.48
CA ALA A 29 38.25 22.80 -17.25
C ALA A 29 38.68 23.47 -15.94
N GLY A 30 39.95 23.89 -15.87
CA GLY A 30 40.38 25.03 -15.04
C GLY A 30 39.99 25.06 -13.54
N CYS A 31 39.70 23.94 -12.89
CA CYS A 31 39.39 23.90 -11.46
C CYS A 31 40.68 23.87 -10.63
N ILE A 32 41.47 24.95 -10.71
CA ILE A 32 42.53 25.30 -9.76
C ILE A 32 42.05 26.44 -8.87
N GLY A 33 41.18 26.12 -7.93
CA GLY A 33 40.71 27.07 -6.95
C GLY A 33 39.74 26.40 -5.99
N PHE A 34 39.85 26.73 -4.70
CA PHE A 34 39.00 26.27 -3.61
C PHE A 34 37.53 26.75 -3.73
N THR A 35 36.96 26.76 -4.92
CA THR A 35 35.55 27.07 -5.18
C THR A 35 34.86 25.81 -5.69
N SER A 36 33.87 25.39 -4.93
CA SER A 36 32.92 24.27 -5.07
C SER A 36 32.16 24.20 -6.42
N GLY A 37 32.88 24.09 -7.54
CA GLY A 37 32.33 24.22 -8.89
C GLY A 37 32.46 23.01 -9.82
N CYS A 38 33.11 21.92 -9.39
CA CYS A 38 33.01 20.65 -10.12
C CYS A 38 31.74 19.95 -9.65
N GLY A 39 30.62 20.26 -10.29
CA GLY A 39 29.33 19.66 -9.98
C GLY A 39 29.41 18.15 -10.09
N CYS A 40 29.17 17.44 -8.99
CA CYS A 40 28.97 16.00 -9.04
C CYS A 40 27.50 15.79 -9.40
N THR A 41 27.20 15.60 -10.69
CA THR A 41 25.85 15.33 -11.19
C THR A 41 25.82 13.97 -11.88
N GLY A 42 24.74 13.22 -11.69
CA GLY A 42 24.41 12.02 -12.44
C GLY A 42 22.94 12.03 -12.86
N GLU A 43 22.53 11.06 -13.65
CA GLU A 43 21.16 10.97 -14.17
C GLU A 43 20.43 9.80 -13.49
N VAL A 44 19.18 10.00 -13.09
CA VAL A 44 18.27 8.90 -12.74
C VAL A 44 17.27 8.75 -13.85
N ALA A 45 17.16 7.56 -14.43
CA ALA A 45 16.26 7.30 -15.54
C ALA A 45 15.57 5.95 -15.40
N GLY A 46 14.44 5.79 -16.08
CA GLY A 46 13.77 4.50 -16.13
C GLY A 46 12.36 4.59 -16.68
N ARG A 47 11.58 3.54 -16.41
CA ARG A 47 10.20 3.42 -16.89
C ARG A 47 9.27 3.01 -15.77
N ILE A 48 8.06 3.57 -15.80
CA ILE A 48 6.95 3.22 -14.91
C ILE A 48 5.89 2.49 -15.73
N THR A 49 5.58 1.27 -15.29
CA THR A 49 4.49 0.46 -15.85
C THR A 49 3.54 0.03 -14.74
N ASP A 50 2.38 -0.51 -15.11
CA ASP A 50 1.54 -1.27 -14.18
C ASP A 50 1.88 -2.77 -14.21
N ALA A 51 1.12 -3.59 -13.48
CA ALA A 51 1.27 -5.05 -13.46
C ALA A 51 0.98 -5.72 -14.83
N GLY A 52 0.27 -5.04 -15.72
CA GLY A 52 0.01 -5.46 -17.09
C GLY A 52 1.08 -5.02 -18.10
N ASN A 53 2.20 -4.45 -17.62
CA ASN A 53 3.24 -3.82 -18.44
C ASN A 53 2.75 -2.62 -19.29
N ILE A 54 1.63 -2.00 -18.90
CA ILE A 54 1.10 -0.81 -19.56
C ILE A 54 1.84 0.42 -19.03
N SER A 55 2.24 1.32 -19.94
CA SER A 55 2.92 2.56 -19.57
C SER A 55 2.08 3.43 -18.64
N VAL A 56 2.68 3.90 -17.56
CA VAL A 56 2.07 4.84 -16.62
C VAL A 56 2.53 6.24 -17.00
N ILE A 57 1.67 6.97 -17.72
CA ILE A 57 1.90 8.35 -18.20
C ILE A 57 1.61 9.37 -17.10
N ASN A 58 2.38 10.48 -17.05
CA ASN A 58 2.23 11.56 -16.07
C ASN A 58 2.29 11.09 -14.61
N ALA A 59 3.02 10.03 -14.32
CA ALA A 59 3.38 9.70 -12.94
C ALA A 59 4.50 10.63 -12.48
N GLN A 60 4.33 11.21 -11.31
CA GLN A 60 5.34 12.04 -10.68
C GLN A 60 6.40 11.14 -10.07
N VAL A 61 7.67 11.43 -10.39
CA VAL A 61 8.85 10.79 -9.82
C VAL A 61 9.58 11.83 -9.02
N SER A 62 9.70 11.58 -7.72
CA SER A 62 10.33 12.49 -6.76
C SER A 62 11.58 11.84 -6.20
N VAL A 63 12.71 12.54 -6.30
CA VAL A 63 13.96 12.16 -5.66
C VAL A 63 14.01 12.82 -4.31
N LEU A 64 14.12 12.03 -3.24
CA LEU A 64 14.08 12.50 -1.86
C LEU A 64 15.45 12.34 -1.19
N SER A 65 15.91 13.42 -0.55
CA SER A 65 16.99 13.38 0.43
C SER A 65 16.38 13.49 1.83
N GLY A 66 16.38 12.38 2.57
CA GLY A 66 15.58 12.26 3.79
C GLY A 66 14.08 12.38 3.48
N SER A 67 13.44 13.45 3.98
CA SER A 67 12.02 13.74 3.74
C SER A 67 11.77 14.87 2.74
N ALA A 68 12.82 15.50 2.20
CA ALA A 68 12.70 16.63 1.28
C ALA A 68 12.87 16.18 -0.17
N ALA A 69 11.97 16.62 -1.05
CA ALA A 69 12.13 16.44 -2.48
C ALA A 69 13.22 17.40 -2.99
N VAL A 70 14.28 16.83 -3.58
CA VAL A 70 15.40 17.58 -4.15
C VAL A 70 15.21 17.82 -5.65
N ASN A 71 14.56 16.89 -6.34
CA ASN A 71 14.18 17.06 -7.73
C ASN A 71 12.93 16.21 -8.05
N THR A 72 12.17 16.61 -9.07
CA THR A 72 10.96 15.91 -9.50
C THR A 72 10.83 15.95 -11.01
N THR A 73 10.32 14.88 -11.61
CA THR A 73 9.96 14.81 -13.03
C THR A 73 8.65 14.06 -13.21
N ALA A 74 8.08 14.08 -14.42
CA ALA A 74 6.90 13.31 -14.77
C ALA A 74 7.22 12.34 -15.91
N THR A 75 6.60 11.15 -15.88
CA THR A 75 6.75 10.19 -16.98
C THR A 75 6.07 10.69 -18.26
N ASN A 76 6.69 10.40 -19.40
CA ASN A 76 6.15 10.72 -20.71
C ASN A 76 5.11 9.68 -21.21
N SER A 77 4.70 9.79 -22.48
CA SER A 77 3.71 8.88 -23.10
C SER A 77 4.14 7.42 -23.18
N THR A 78 5.44 7.12 -23.11
CA THR A 78 5.96 5.75 -23.04
C THR A 78 6.19 5.27 -21.61
N GLY A 79 5.83 6.09 -20.61
CA GLY A 79 6.07 5.83 -19.19
C GLY A 79 7.53 6.03 -18.79
N ALA A 80 8.38 6.56 -19.68
CA ALA A 80 9.78 6.81 -19.39
C ALA A 80 9.95 8.14 -18.65
N TYR A 81 10.94 8.20 -17.78
CA TYR A 81 11.36 9.40 -17.07
C TYR A 81 12.89 9.48 -17.05
N ALA A 82 13.39 10.70 -16.93
CA ALA A 82 14.80 11.01 -16.73
C ALA A 82 14.89 12.33 -15.97
N LEU A 83 15.83 12.42 -15.03
CA LEU A 83 16.18 13.67 -14.35
C LEU A 83 17.61 13.66 -13.84
N ASP A 84 18.28 14.80 -13.96
CA ASP A 84 19.61 15.01 -13.39
C ASP A 84 19.51 15.30 -11.89
N VAL A 85 20.40 14.69 -11.11
CA VAL A 85 20.47 14.83 -9.66
C VAL A 85 21.93 14.97 -9.27
N GLU A 86 22.21 15.72 -8.21
CA GLU A 86 23.54 15.66 -7.59
C GLU A 86 23.89 14.22 -7.18
N CYS A 87 25.18 13.91 -7.13
CA CYS A 87 25.64 12.62 -6.64
C CYS A 87 25.27 12.45 -5.18
N GLY A 88 24.82 11.25 -4.82
CA GLY A 88 24.40 10.96 -3.47
C GLY A 88 23.60 9.67 -3.40
N THR A 89 22.96 9.48 -2.26
CA THR A 89 22.04 8.37 -2.03
C THR A 89 20.67 8.93 -1.69
N TYR A 90 19.65 8.47 -2.41
CA TYR A 90 18.30 9.02 -2.35
C TYR A 90 17.25 7.92 -2.24
N ASN A 91 16.04 8.33 -1.83
CA ASN A 91 14.85 7.53 -2.00
C ASN A 91 14.09 8.06 -3.22
N LEU A 92 13.61 7.17 -4.08
CA LEU A 92 12.74 7.53 -5.19
C LEU A 92 11.30 7.22 -4.81
N VAL A 93 10.40 8.17 -5.05
CA VAL A 93 8.96 8.01 -4.89
C VAL A 93 8.30 8.17 -6.25
N ALA A 94 7.54 7.17 -6.65
CA ALA A 94 6.71 7.20 -7.84
C ALA A 94 5.24 7.25 -7.42
N GLU A 95 4.52 8.26 -7.90
CA GLU A 95 3.11 8.47 -7.54
C GLU A 95 2.24 8.91 -8.71
N ARG A 96 0.99 8.45 -8.69
CA ARG A 96 -0.10 8.85 -9.58
C ARG A 96 -1.41 8.54 -8.89
N GLU A 97 -2.42 9.40 -9.00
CA GLU A 97 -3.68 9.35 -8.22
C GLU A 97 -4.36 7.97 -8.23
N GLU A 98 -4.34 7.26 -9.35
CA GLU A 98 -4.99 5.95 -9.50
C GLU A 98 -4.13 4.77 -9.03
N PHE A 99 -2.95 5.03 -8.46
CA PHE A 99 -1.96 4.02 -8.09
C PHE A 99 -1.51 4.18 -6.64
N VAL A 100 -1.17 3.07 -6.01
CA VAL A 100 -0.51 3.07 -4.71
C VAL A 100 0.92 3.63 -4.89
N PRO A 101 1.33 4.65 -4.11
CA PRO A 101 2.69 5.18 -4.20
C PRO A 101 3.73 4.11 -3.95
N PHE A 102 4.78 4.11 -4.75
CA PHE A 102 5.91 3.18 -4.60
C PHE A 102 7.16 3.94 -4.15
N VAL A 103 7.89 3.37 -3.19
CA VAL A 103 9.12 3.94 -2.67
C VAL A 103 10.26 2.95 -2.86
N GLN A 104 11.31 3.37 -3.56
CA GLN A 104 12.58 2.65 -3.64
C GLN A 104 13.62 3.39 -2.81
N THR A 105 14.26 2.68 -1.89
CA THR A 105 15.29 3.27 -1.02
C THR A 105 16.69 3.03 -1.55
N ASP A 106 17.63 3.81 -1.03
CA ASP A 106 19.07 3.59 -1.19
C ASP A 106 19.56 3.61 -2.65
N VAL A 107 18.95 4.47 -3.48
CA VAL A 107 19.35 4.67 -4.87
C VAL A 107 20.59 5.55 -4.92
N VAL A 108 21.71 4.97 -5.38
CA VAL A 108 23.00 5.66 -5.48
C VAL A 108 23.16 6.30 -6.85
N VAL A 109 23.47 7.60 -6.86
CA VAL A 109 23.77 8.39 -8.06
C VAL A 109 25.27 8.70 -8.06
N LEU A 110 25.95 8.31 -9.15
CA LEU A 110 27.39 8.49 -9.34
C LEU A 110 27.65 9.58 -10.39
N PRO A 111 28.78 10.31 -10.30
CA PRO A 111 29.09 11.39 -11.24
C PRO A 111 29.17 10.89 -12.68
N GLY A 112 28.50 11.60 -13.59
CA GLY A 112 28.47 11.31 -15.02
C GLY A 112 27.78 10.01 -15.43
N ASN A 113 27.25 9.25 -14.47
CA ASN A 113 26.61 7.97 -14.72
C ASN A 113 25.08 8.10 -14.71
N GLN A 114 24.45 7.26 -15.50
CA GLN A 114 23.02 7.02 -15.44
C GLN A 114 22.70 5.85 -14.50
N THR A 115 21.92 6.12 -13.47
CA THR A 115 21.32 5.11 -12.59
C THR A 115 19.93 4.75 -13.11
N THR A 116 19.75 3.50 -13.55
CA THR A 116 18.45 3.00 -14.02
C THR A 116 17.59 2.52 -12.85
N SER A 117 16.34 3.00 -12.75
CA SER A 117 15.35 2.54 -11.78
C SER A 117 13.98 2.38 -12.44
N ASN A 118 13.47 1.15 -12.51
CA ASN A 118 12.17 0.87 -13.12
C ASN A 118 11.14 0.59 -12.02
N PHE A 119 9.92 1.08 -12.22
CA PHE A 119 8.83 0.92 -11.27
C PHE A 119 7.66 0.17 -11.88
N SER A 120 7.04 -0.71 -11.08
CA SER A 120 5.74 -1.30 -11.40
C SER A 120 4.74 -0.84 -10.34
N LEU A 121 3.80 0.03 -10.72
CA LEU A 121 2.78 0.56 -9.82
C LEU A 121 1.54 -0.33 -9.79
N VAL A 122 0.91 -0.41 -8.63
CA VAL A 122 -0.33 -1.18 -8.43
C VAL A 122 -1.51 -0.21 -8.41
N PRO A 123 -2.54 -0.40 -9.27
CA PRO A 123 -3.75 0.41 -9.21
C PRO A 123 -4.41 0.35 -7.83
N VAL A 124 -4.92 1.48 -7.33
CA VAL A 124 -5.59 1.55 -6.01
C VAL A 124 -6.81 0.65 -5.90
N THR A 125 -7.40 0.25 -7.03
CA THR A 125 -8.57 -0.65 -7.14
C THR A 125 -8.19 -2.12 -7.36
N SER A 126 -6.90 -2.46 -7.31
CA SER A 126 -6.45 -3.84 -7.45
C SER A 126 -6.88 -4.65 -6.24
N CYS A 127 -7.59 -5.75 -6.47
CA CYS A 127 -8.08 -6.62 -5.41
C CYS A 127 -6.95 -7.40 -4.74
N GLU A 128 -6.94 -7.41 -3.41
CA GLU A 128 -6.01 -8.22 -2.63
C GLU A 128 -6.67 -9.54 -2.17
N ALA A 129 -5.84 -10.48 -1.69
CA ALA A 129 -6.31 -11.79 -1.21
C ALA A 129 -7.31 -11.71 -0.05
N ASP A 130 -7.39 -10.55 0.57
CA ASP A 130 -8.19 -10.29 1.75
C ASP A 130 -9.54 -9.62 1.39
N CYS A 131 -9.85 -9.47 0.10
CA CYS A 131 -11.05 -8.84 -0.46
C CYS A 131 -11.13 -7.32 -0.35
N THR A 132 -10.06 -6.63 0.06
CA THR A 132 -9.97 -5.16 -0.06
C THR A 132 -9.33 -4.76 -1.38
N TYR A 133 -9.40 -3.47 -1.70
CA TYR A 133 -8.51 -2.92 -2.71
C TYR A 133 -7.18 -2.53 -2.08
N ALA A 134 -6.10 -2.53 -2.88
CA ALA A 134 -4.76 -2.14 -2.43
C ALA A 134 -4.71 -0.71 -1.84
N GLY A 135 -5.60 0.18 -2.30
CA GLY A 135 -5.70 1.57 -1.84
C GLY A 135 -6.51 1.79 -0.56
N ASP A 136 -7.21 0.78 -0.01
CA ASP A 136 -8.09 1.00 1.14
C ASP A 136 -8.10 -0.15 2.18
N GLU A 137 -9.06 -0.09 3.10
CA GLU A 137 -9.27 -1.08 4.19
C GLU A 137 -10.70 -1.65 4.18
N THR A 138 -11.44 -1.43 3.10
CA THR A 138 -12.83 -1.84 2.97
C THR A 138 -12.97 -2.99 1.99
N LEU A 139 -13.89 -3.88 2.29
CA LEU A 139 -14.16 -5.06 1.46
C LEU A 139 -14.95 -4.63 0.22
N HIS A 140 -14.58 -5.13 -0.94
CA HIS A 140 -15.28 -4.84 -2.19
C HIS A 140 -15.86 -6.11 -2.79
N ALA A 141 -17.16 -6.07 -3.12
CA ALA A 141 -17.86 -7.22 -3.70
C ALA A 141 -17.26 -7.64 -5.06
N SER A 142 -16.69 -6.68 -5.79
CA SER A 142 -15.96 -6.90 -7.06
C SER A 142 -14.73 -7.79 -6.91
N CYS A 143 -14.17 -7.92 -5.70
CA CYS A 143 -13.01 -8.76 -5.44
C CYS A 143 -13.35 -10.24 -5.24
N ASN A 144 -14.63 -10.62 -5.29
CA ASN A 144 -15.03 -12.01 -5.14
C ASN A 144 -14.40 -12.90 -6.22
N GLY A 145 -13.59 -13.88 -5.82
CA GLY A 145 -12.87 -14.78 -6.72
C GLY A 145 -11.57 -14.23 -7.30
N VAL A 146 -11.15 -13.02 -6.91
CA VAL A 146 -9.91 -12.38 -7.38
C VAL A 146 -8.78 -12.62 -6.36
N ASN A 147 -7.58 -12.99 -6.82
CA ASN A 147 -6.38 -13.16 -5.99
C ASN A 147 -6.58 -14.05 -4.74
N GLY A 148 -7.49 -15.03 -4.81
CA GLY A 148 -7.79 -15.96 -3.72
C GLY A 148 -8.79 -15.44 -2.69
N CYS A 149 -9.29 -14.21 -2.81
CA CYS A 149 -10.43 -13.71 -2.03
C CYS A 149 -11.71 -14.44 -2.46
N GLY A 150 -12.61 -14.70 -1.49
CA GLY A 150 -13.97 -15.14 -1.76
C GLY A 150 -14.93 -14.73 -0.65
N PHE A 151 -16.18 -14.48 -1.01
CA PHE A 151 -17.29 -14.40 -0.06
C PHE A 151 -18.04 -15.74 -0.04
N TYR A 152 -18.90 -15.95 0.97
CA TYR A 152 -19.73 -17.16 1.04
C TYR A 152 -20.55 -17.38 -0.25
N ASP A 153 -21.20 -16.33 -0.73
CA ASP A 153 -21.93 -16.28 -2.00
C ASP A 153 -22.05 -14.82 -2.49
N SER A 154 -22.76 -14.59 -3.59
CA SER A 154 -23.00 -13.25 -4.13
C SER A 154 -23.83 -12.35 -3.20
N THR A 155 -24.73 -12.92 -2.39
CA THR A 155 -25.53 -12.18 -1.41
C THR A 155 -24.64 -11.64 -0.29
N ALA A 156 -23.74 -12.47 0.23
CA ALA A 156 -22.75 -12.07 1.22
C ALA A 156 -21.78 -11.03 0.67
N ALA A 157 -21.32 -11.19 -0.58
CA ALA A 157 -20.48 -10.20 -1.26
C ALA A 157 -21.15 -8.82 -1.29
N GLN A 158 -22.42 -8.76 -1.71
CA GLN A 158 -23.19 -7.51 -1.75
C GLN A 158 -23.41 -6.92 -0.36
N ALA A 159 -23.78 -7.76 0.62
CA ALA A 159 -24.00 -7.31 2.00
C ALA A 159 -22.72 -6.76 2.65
N CYS A 160 -21.57 -7.36 2.32
CA CYS A 160 -20.26 -6.99 2.84
C CYS A 160 -19.56 -5.89 2.05
N ASN A 161 -20.13 -5.40 0.95
CA ASN A 161 -19.55 -4.31 0.18
C ASN A 161 -19.37 -3.05 1.06
N LEU A 162 -18.17 -2.47 1.01
CA LEU A 162 -17.72 -1.34 1.82
C LEU A 162 -17.70 -1.61 3.34
N ALA A 163 -17.80 -2.87 3.77
CA ALA A 163 -17.63 -3.25 5.18
C ALA A 163 -16.15 -3.39 5.55
N ARG A 164 -15.83 -3.32 6.84
CA ARG A 164 -14.51 -3.74 7.35
C ARG A 164 -14.55 -5.22 7.79
N ARG A 165 -13.38 -5.85 7.90
CA ARG A 165 -13.27 -7.23 8.41
C ARG A 165 -13.92 -7.36 9.80
N GLY A 166 -14.63 -8.47 10.01
CA GLY A 166 -15.31 -8.78 11.27
C GLY A 166 -16.63 -8.02 11.49
N TRP A 167 -17.07 -7.21 10.53
CA TRP A 167 -18.39 -6.58 10.59
C TRP A 167 -19.49 -7.59 10.31
N PHE A 168 -20.55 -7.55 11.11
CA PHE A 168 -21.77 -8.31 10.86
C PHE A 168 -22.71 -7.50 9.97
N ARG A 169 -23.18 -8.13 8.89
CA ARG A 169 -24.10 -7.54 7.92
C ARG A 169 -25.37 -8.37 7.83
N ASN A 170 -26.48 -7.70 7.52
CA ASN A 170 -27.74 -8.38 7.27
C ASN A 170 -27.62 -9.21 5.99
N TYR A 171 -27.77 -10.53 6.11
CA TYR A 171 -27.74 -11.44 4.97
C TYR A 171 -29.15 -11.69 4.43
N ASN A 172 -30.12 -11.92 5.31
CA ASN A 172 -31.54 -12.00 4.96
C ASN A 172 -32.43 -11.74 6.19
N SER A 173 -33.74 -12.03 6.11
CA SER A 173 -34.70 -11.81 7.20
C SER A 173 -34.32 -12.52 8.51
N THR A 174 -33.64 -13.67 8.44
CA THR A 174 -33.35 -14.55 9.59
C THR A 174 -31.86 -14.67 9.90
N HIS A 175 -30.96 -14.31 8.98
CA HIS A 175 -29.51 -14.51 9.10
C HIS A 175 -28.71 -13.21 8.92
N GLU A 176 -27.57 -13.14 9.61
CA GLU A 176 -26.50 -12.16 9.46
C GLU A 176 -25.20 -12.87 9.05
N VAL A 177 -24.27 -12.16 8.43
CA VAL A 177 -23.00 -12.71 7.95
C VAL A 177 -21.84 -11.87 8.47
N GLU A 178 -20.77 -12.52 8.94
CA GLU A 178 -19.52 -11.85 9.32
C GLU A 178 -18.64 -11.67 8.08
N CYS A 179 -18.25 -10.44 7.76
CA CYS A 179 -17.51 -10.14 6.55
C CYS A 179 -16.00 -10.41 6.69
N PRO A 180 -15.31 -10.93 5.65
CA PRO A 180 -15.84 -11.40 4.36
C PRO A 180 -16.20 -12.90 4.29
N LEU A 181 -15.64 -13.74 5.17
CA LEU A 181 -15.62 -15.21 5.05
C LEU A 181 -16.60 -15.95 5.97
N GLY A 182 -17.43 -15.25 6.74
CA GLY A 182 -18.38 -15.88 7.65
C GLY A 182 -19.46 -16.65 6.89
N LEU A 183 -19.83 -17.83 7.38
CA LEU A 183 -21.08 -18.48 6.97
C LEU A 183 -22.26 -17.67 7.52
N PRO A 184 -23.36 -17.48 6.78
CA PRO A 184 -24.56 -16.84 7.33
C PRO A 184 -25.03 -17.53 8.61
N GLN A 185 -25.12 -16.76 9.69
CA GLN A 185 -25.53 -17.22 11.02
C GLN A 185 -26.90 -16.66 11.35
N LYS A 186 -27.70 -17.40 12.12
CA LYS A 186 -29.02 -16.93 12.54
C LYS A 186 -28.87 -15.66 13.37
N LYS A 187 -29.61 -14.60 13.03
CA LYS A 187 -29.61 -13.34 13.78
C LYS A 187 -29.89 -13.61 15.24
N SER A 188 -29.00 -13.14 16.10
CA SER A 188 -29.27 -13.13 17.53
C SER A 188 -30.48 -12.24 17.79
N ARG A 189 -31.57 -12.82 18.30
CA ARG A 189 -32.71 -12.00 18.75
C ARG A 189 -32.27 -11.24 19.99
N ILE A 190 -32.67 -9.97 20.09
CA ILE A 190 -32.59 -9.23 21.35
C ILE A 190 -33.42 -10.01 22.37
N ALA A 191 -32.74 -10.73 23.26
CA ALA A 191 -33.40 -11.51 24.31
C ALA A 191 -33.95 -10.60 25.42
N ALA A 192 -33.36 -9.42 25.59
CA ALA A 192 -33.77 -8.44 26.57
C ALA A 192 -33.35 -7.02 26.14
N THR A 193 -34.21 -6.04 26.40
CA THR A 193 -33.92 -4.61 26.26
C THR A 193 -33.90 -3.97 27.64
N VAL A 194 -32.89 -3.16 27.95
CA VAL A 194 -32.79 -2.38 29.19
C VAL A 194 -32.83 -0.89 28.82
N SER A 195 -33.74 -0.14 29.42
CA SER A 195 -33.89 1.31 29.25
C SER A 195 -33.83 1.99 30.62
N CYS A 196 -32.98 3.02 30.75
CA CYS A 196 -32.65 3.64 32.04
C CYS A 196 -33.20 5.06 32.23
N GLY A 197 -34.04 5.57 31.32
CA GLY A 197 -34.53 6.96 31.41
C GLY A 197 -33.37 7.96 31.44
N ALA A 198 -33.33 8.83 32.47
CA ALA A 198 -32.26 9.81 32.69
C ALA A 198 -31.00 9.25 33.41
N LYS A 199 -31.00 7.95 33.76
CA LYS A 199 -29.88 7.30 34.44
C LYS A 199 -28.87 6.71 33.47
N SER A 200 -27.66 6.46 33.94
CA SER A 200 -26.59 5.89 33.10
C SER A 200 -26.78 4.40 32.91
N LEU A 201 -26.59 3.90 31.68
CA LEU A 201 -26.56 2.48 31.40
C LEU A 201 -25.13 1.95 31.56
N VAL A 202 -24.90 1.11 32.57
CA VAL A 202 -23.62 0.44 32.78
C VAL A 202 -23.70 -0.97 32.22
N LYS A 203 -22.76 -1.33 31.34
CA LYS A 203 -22.62 -2.69 30.78
C LYS A 203 -21.32 -3.32 31.23
N SER A 204 -21.41 -4.58 31.67
CA SER A 204 -20.25 -5.46 31.88
C SER A 204 -20.49 -6.78 31.15
N SER A 205 -19.43 -7.40 30.64
CA SER A 205 -19.54 -8.70 29.99
C SER A 205 -18.41 -9.63 30.35
N ALA A 206 -18.74 -10.92 30.52
CA ALA A 206 -17.78 -11.99 30.78
C ALA A 206 -18.15 -13.24 29.96
N ILE A 207 -17.16 -14.07 29.62
CA ILE A 207 -17.41 -15.40 29.06
C ILE A 207 -17.67 -16.35 30.23
N VAL A 208 -18.81 -17.02 30.23
CA VAL A 208 -19.22 -18.00 31.25
C VAL A 208 -19.64 -19.32 30.61
N LEU A 209 -19.58 -20.42 31.35
CA LEU A 209 -20.12 -21.70 30.89
C LEU A 209 -21.60 -21.81 31.26
N TYR A 210 -22.48 -21.91 30.27
CA TYR A 210 -23.90 -22.18 30.47
C TYR A 210 -24.27 -23.49 29.80
N LYS A 211 -24.73 -24.46 30.60
CA LYS A 211 -25.04 -25.84 30.15
C LYS A 211 -23.87 -26.47 29.37
N GLY A 212 -22.65 -26.30 29.88
CA GLY A 212 -21.42 -26.84 29.29
C GLY A 212 -20.94 -26.12 28.03
N LYS A 213 -21.56 -25.00 27.61
CA LYS A 213 -21.14 -24.22 26.44
C LYS A 213 -20.65 -22.82 26.86
N PRO A 214 -19.54 -22.31 26.31
CA PRO A 214 -19.10 -20.95 26.56
C PRO A 214 -20.08 -19.96 25.93
N VAL A 215 -20.55 -19.00 26.72
CA VAL A 215 -21.45 -17.92 26.29
C VAL A 215 -20.94 -16.57 26.80
N LYS A 216 -21.10 -15.51 26.00
CA LYS A 216 -20.84 -14.14 26.44
C LYS A 216 -22.04 -13.64 27.25
N MET A 217 -21.91 -13.65 28.57
CA MET A 217 -22.89 -13.03 29.46
C MET A 217 -22.70 -11.51 29.43
N VAL A 218 -23.78 -10.78 29.20
CA VAL A 218 -23.81 -9.32 29.27
C VAL A 218 -24.76 -8.93 30.40
N VAL A 219 -24.23 -8.22 31.39
CA VAL A 219 -25.00 -7.64 32.49
C VAL A 219 -25.14 -6.15 32.21
N ALA A 220 -26.38 -5.66 32.18
CA ALA A 220 -26.70 -4.27 31.95
C ALA A 220 -27.55 -3.75 33.11
N VAL A 221 -27.13 -2.67 33.75
CA VAL A 221 -27.81 -2.08 34.92
C VAL A 221 -27.92 -0.56 34.76
N CYS A 222 -28.95 0.01 35.38
CA CYS A 222 -29.13 1.46 35.45
C CYS A 222 -28.46 1.99 36.72
N GLY A 223 -27.44 2.83 36.55
CA GLY A 223 -26.71 3.54 37.60
C GLY A 223 -27.16 4.98 37.73
#